data_AF-A0A0T6ASQ4-F1
#
_entry.id   AF-A0A0T6ASQ4-F1
#
_cell.length_a   1.000
_cell.length_b   1.000
_cell.length_c   1.000
_cell.angle_alpha   90.00
_cell.angle_beta   90.00
_cell.angle_gamma   90.00
#
_symmetry.space_group_name_H-M   'P 1'
#
loop_
_entity.id
_entity.type
_entity.pdbx_description
1 polymer ?
#
loop_
_entity_poly.entity_id
_entity_poly.type
_entity_poly.pdbx_seq_one_letter_code
_entity_poly.pdbx_strand_id
1 'polypeptide(L)'
;MSKNTQLAKLDVNFQVPYIVPVRLLLEKKGSPKRYSIICLPKQEDLQKGADVKEVKKIDENQNERNKLRRSHKLLLKKLSRYRKRCRLLGKAYTQKVNYIEEYKRKLENLWIPDVQSEIKQSCSREIIGWVTKGDFSFSVGKNAAVGYVAMASLPVLFSSRPRNKILVRNTS
;
A
#
# COMPACT_ATOMS: atom_id res chain seq x y z
N MET A 1 -40.47 -9.91 -30.31
CA MET A 1 -39.99 -8.53 -30.57
C MET A 1 -38.66 -8.33 -29.88
N SER A 2 -37.57 -8.52 -30.61
CA SER A 2 -36.19 -8.44 -30.10
C SER A 2 -35.72 -6.98 -30.13
N LYS A 3 -35.46 -6.37 -28.97
CA LYS A 3 -34.81 -5.06 -28.90
C LYS A 3 -33.30 -5.26 -29.05
N ASN A 4 -32.83 -5.13 -30.29
CA ASN A 4 -31.43 -4.94 -30.62
C ASN A 4 -30.92 -3.68 -29.92
N THR A 5 -30.28 -3.86 -28.77
CA THR A 5 -29.59 -2.77 -28.07
C THR A 5 -28.19 -2.72 -28.66
N GLN A 6 -28.00 -1.90 -29.70
CA GLN A 6 -26.68 -1.51 -30.16
C GLN A 6 -25.99 -0.79 -29.00
N LEU A 7 -25.14 -1.49 -28.26
CA LEU A 7 -24.18 -0.89 -27.36
C LEU A 7 -23.28 0.00 -28.24
N ALA A 8 -23.50 1.31 -28.17
CA ALA A 8 -22.61 2.29 -28.76
C ALA A 8 -21.17 1.93 -28.38
N LYS A 9 -20.28 1.80 -29.38
CA LYS A 9 -18.85 1.70 -29.12
C LYS A 9 -18.44 3.00 -28.44
N LEU A 10 -18.39 2.98 -27.12
CA LEU A 10 -17.74 4.03 -26.36
C LEU A 10 -16.26 3.94 -26.72
N ASP A 11 -15.73 4.99 -27.36
CA ASP A 11 -14.29 5.18 -27.55
C ASP A 11 -13.67 5.53 -26.21
N VAL A 12 -13.55 4.52 -25.36
CA VAL A 12 -13.03 4.66 -24.02
C VAL A 12 -11.50 4.73 -24.09
N ASN A 13 -10.94 5.90 -23.79
CA ASN A 13 -9.49 6.05 -23.67
C ASN A 13 -8.98 5.48 -22.34
N PHE A 14 -8.31 4.33 -22.40
CA PHE A 14 -7.75 3.64 -21.24
C PHE A 14 -6.43 4.24 -20.72
N GLN A 15 -5.81 5.18 -21.45
CA GLN A 15 -4.51 5.77 -21.07
C GLN A 15 -4.65 6.96 -20.12
N VAL A 16 -5.87 7.47 -19.92
CA VAL A 16 -6.13 8.61 -19.03
C VAL A 16 -6.11 8.14 -17.57
N PRO A 17 -5.61 8.95 -16.61
CA PRO A 17 -5.54 8.59 -15.19
C PRO A 17 -6.91 8.63 -14.50
N TYR A 18 -7.85 7.82 -14.98
CA TYR A 18 -9.15 7.63 -14.37
C TYR A 18 -9.16 6.45 -13.40
N ILE A 19 -10.04 6.52 -12.43
CA ILE A 19 -10.37 5.42 -11.52
C ILE A 19 -11.82 4.99 -11.75
N VAL A 20 -12.04 3.68 -11.78
CA VAL A 20 -13.35 3.09 -12.03
C VAL A 20 -13.83 2.41 -10.76
N PRO A 21 -15.05 2.71 -10.27
CA PRO A 21 -15.65 1.98 -9.17
C PRO A 21 -15.94 0.54 -9.60
N VAL A 22 -15.54 -0.41 -8.76
CA VAL A 22 -15.75 -1.84 -9.00
C VAL A 22 -16.39 -2.51 -7.81
N ARG A 23 -17.27 -3.47 -8.09
CA ARG A 23 -17.81 -4.41 -7.10
C ARG A 23 -17.08 -5.73 -7.23
N LEU A 24 -16.49 -6.19 -6.14
CA LEU A 24 -15.75 -7.43 -6.05
C LEU A 24 -16.59 -8.46 -5.29
N LEU A 25 -16.61 -9.69 -5.81
CA LEU A 25 -17.23 -10.84 -5.17
C LEU A 25 -16.14 -11.88 -4.94
N LEU A 26 -15.99 -12.34 -3.69
CA LEU A 26 -14.98 -13.35 -3.37
C LEU A 26 -15.49 -14.74 -3.73
N GLU A 27 -14.63 -15.49 -4.44
CA GLU A 27 -14.93 -16.88 -4.84
C GLU A 27 -14.34 -17.90 -3.88
N LYS A 28 -13.19 -17.57 -3.29
CA LYS A 28 -12.48 -18.40 -2.31
C LYS A 28 -12.66 -17.82 -0.91
N LYS A 29 -12.23 -18.60 0.09
CA LYS A 29 -12.22 -18.17 1.49
C LYS A 29 -11.42 -16.87 1.67
N GLY A 30 -11.91 -16.00 2.55
CA GLY A 30 -11.29 -14.73 2.90
C GLY A 30 -12.33 -13.63 3.03
N SER A 31 -12.00 -12.56 3.75
CA SER A 31 -12.82 -11.34 3.83
C SER A 31 -11.94 -10.13 3.50
N PRO A 32 -12.32 -9.34 2.48
CA PRO A 32 -11.57 -8.14 2.13
C PRO A 32 -11.82 -7.08 3.21
N LYS A 33 -10.76 -6.55 3.81
CA LYS A 33 -10.87 -5.45 4.79
C LYS A 33 -10.91 -4.10 4.10
N ARG A 34 -11.23 -3.06 4.87
CA ARG A 34 -11.05 -1.66 4.45
C ARG A 34 -9.58 -1.42 4.07
N TYR A 35 -9.35 -0.73 2.95
CA TYR A 35 -8.03 -0.43 2.40
C TYR A 35 -7.21 -1.65 1.97
N SER A 36 -7.88 -2.76 1.69
CA SER A 36 -7.23 -3.90 1.03
C SER A 36 -6.77 -3.50 -0.36
N ILE A 37 -5.67 -4.10 -0.79
CA ILE A 37 -5.02 -3.82 -2.07
C ILE A 37 -5.59 -4.77 -3.12
N ILE A 38 -5.90 -4.23 -4.30
CA ILE A 38 -6.33 -4.99 -5.47
C ILE A 38 -5.10 -5.17 -6.38
N CYS A 39 -4.77 -6.42 -6.68
CA CYS A 39 -3.62 -6.78 -7.50
C CYS A 39 -4.02 -7.56 -8.76
N LEU A 40 -3.25 -7.41 -9.83
CA LEU A 40 -3.34 -8.26 -11.01
C LEU A 40 -2.79 -9.67 -10.70
N PRO A 41 -3.50 -10.73 -11.10
CA PRO A 41 -2.99 -12.08 -11.00
C PRO A 41 -1.95 -12.36 -12.08
N LYS A 42 -0.94 -13.15 -11.75
CA LYS A 42 -0.09 -13.81 -12.77
C LYS A 42 -0.81 -15.02 -13.34
N GLN A 43 -0.35 -15.53 -14.49
CA GLN A 43 -0.95 -16.73 -15.10
C GLN A 43 -0.86 -17.97 -14.18
N GLU A 44 0.22 -18.07 -13.41
CA GLU A 44 0.44 -19.10 -12.39
C GLU A 44 -0.63 -19.05 -11.27
N ASP A 45 -1.05 -17.85 -10.87
CA ASP A 45 -2.00 -17.65 -9.77
C ASP A 45 -3.41 -18.15 -10.10
N LEU A 46 -3.74 -18.24 -11.39
CA LEU A 46 -5.06 -18.61 -11.89
C LEU A 46 -5.23 -20.12 -12.04
N GLN A 47 -4.16 -20.91 -11.86
CA GLN A 47 -4.23 -22.36 -11.92
C GLN A 47 -5.00 -22.92 -10.71
N LYS A 48 -5.72 -24.03 -10.93
CA LYS A 48 -6.43 -24.73 -9.84
C LYS A 48 -5.40 -25.25 -8.83
N GLY A 49 -5.60 -24.94 -7.55
CA GLY A 49 -4.71 -25.36 -6.47
C GLY A 49 -3.48 -24.47 -6.24
N ALA A 50 -3.34 -23.36 -6.96
CA ALA A 50 -2.24 -22.42 -6.74
C ALA A 50 -2.26 -21.86 -5.30
N ASP A 51 -1.15 -22.04 -4.58
CA ASP A 51 -0.94 -21.44 -3.25
C ASP A 51 -0.40 -20.01 -3.41
N VAL A 52 -1.35 -19.09 -3.61
CA VAL A 52 -1.06 -17.67 -3.85
C VAL A 52 -0.72 -16.99 -2.52
N LYS A 53 0.58 -16.97 -2.18
CA LYS A 53 1.12 -16.27 -1.01
C LYS A 53 1.98 -15.08 -1.42
N GLU A 54 1.98 -14.07 -0.56
CA GLU A 54 2.86 -12.91 -0.70
C GLU A 54 4.21 -13.24 -0.06
N VAL A 55 5.30 -12.95 -0.77
CA VAL A 55 6.65 -13.16 -0.24
C VAL A 55 6.93 -12.12 0.83
N LYS A 56 7.54 -12.53 1.95
CA LYS A 56 8.00 -11.59 2.98
C LYS A 56 9.13 -10.74 2.41
N LYS A 57 8.90 -9.44 2.24
CA LYS A 57 9.91 -8.49 1.78
C LYS A 57 10.83 -8.12 2.95
N ILE A 58 12.14 -8.18 2.70
CA ILE A 58 13.16 -7.78 3.67
C ILE A 58 13.24 -6.26 3.67
N ASP A 59 13.35 -5.66 4.86
CA ASP A 59 13.51 -4.22 5.02
C ASP A 59 15.01 -3.87 5.12
N GLU A 60 15.58 -3.46 3.99
CA GLU A 60 17.01 -3.14 3.84
C GLU A 60 17.46 -2.05 4.84
N ASN A 61 16.58 -1.08 5.11
CA ASN A 61 16.86 0.07 5.96
C ASN A 61 16.63 -0.19 7.46
N GLN A 62 16.17 -1.38 7.85
CA GLN A 62 15.85 -1.70 9.25
C GLN A 62 17.05 -1.52 10.18
N ASN A 63 18.22 -1.99 9.76
CA ASN A 63 19.44 -1.88 10.55
C ASN A 63 19.87 -0.43 10.74
N GLU A 64 19.87 0.36 9.66
CA GLU A 64 20.23 1.78 9.71
C GLU A 64 19.24 2.60 10.55
N ARG A 65 17.93 2.35 10.42
CA ARG A 65 16.92 3.00 11.28
C ARG A 65 17.12 2.65 12.76
N ASN A 66 17.47 1.41 13.06
CA ASN A 66 17.74 0.99 14.44
C ASN A 66 18.99 1.66 15.00
N LYS A 67 20.09 1.75 14.23
CA LYS A 67 21.29 2.49 14.62
C LYS A 67 20.99 3.97 14.88
N LEU A 68 20.26 4.62 13.97
CA LEU A 68 19.90 6.03 14.07
C LEU A 68 19.00 6.32 15.28
N ARG A 69 18.03 5.44 15.57
CA ARG A 69 17.19 5.54 16.78
C ARG A 69 18.02 5.39 18.06
N ARG A 70 18.96 4.43 18.09
CA ARG A 70 19.84 4.21 19.26
C ARG A 70 20.74 5.42 19.51
N SER A 71 21.39 5.94 18.48
CA SER A 71 22.26 7.11 18.60
C SER A 71 21.49 8.36 19.03
N HIS A 72 20.31 8.60 18.45
CA HIS A 72 19.44 9.71 18.84
C HIS A 72 19.02 9.61 20.31
N LYS A 73 18.61 8.43 20.78
CA LYS A 73 18.25 8.21 22.19
C LYS A 73 19.43 8.48 23.14
N LEU A 74 20.65 8.09 22.77
CA LEU A 74 21.86 8.40 23.55
C LEU A 74 22.16 9.90 23.57
N LEU A 75 22.01 10.59 22.44
CA LEU A 75 22.16 12.04 22.35
C LEU A 75 21.16 12.76 23.26
N LEU A 76 19.88 12.40 23.20
CA LEU A 76 18.85 12.98 24.07
C LEU A 76 19.15 12.76 25.55
N LYS A 77 19.66 11.58 25.95
CA LYS A 77 20.11 11.32 27.33
C LYS A 77 21.27 12.23 27.74
N LYS A 78 22.27 12.41 26.87
CA LYS A 78 23.41 13.31 27.12
C LYS A 78 22.95 14.76 27.29
N LEU A 79 22.09 15.24 26.39
CA LEU A 79 21.51 16.58 26.46
C LEU A 79 20.68 16.79 27.72
N SER A 80 19.87 15.80 28.11
CA SER A 80 19.12 15.83 29.36
C SER A 80 20.01 15.98 30.59
N ARG A 81 21.10 15.19 30.69
CA ARG A 81 22.10 15.30 31.77
C ARG A 81 22.79 16.67 31.78
N TYR A 82 23.14 17.18 30.61
CA TYR A 82 23.77 18.50 30.48
C TYR A 82 22.83 19.63 30.95
N ARG A 83 21.55 19.61 30.55
CA ARG A 83 20.54 20.57 31.03
C ARG A 83 20.41 20.58 32.56
N LYS A 84 20.40 19.39 33.18
CA LYS A 84 20.41 19.27 34.65
C LYS A 84 21.65 19.92 35.28
N ARG A 85 22.84 19.67 34.71
CA ARG A 85 24.10 20.26 35.19
C ARG A 85 24.12 21.79 35.04
N CYS A 86 23.65 22.32 33.91
CA CYS A 86 23.55 23.78 33.71
C CYS A 86 22.63 24.43 34.74
N ARG A 87 21.47 23.82 35.04
CA ARG A 87 20.53 24.28 36.08
C ARG A 87 21.18 24.32 37.47
N LEU A 88 21.98 23.31 37.82
CA LEU A 88 22.71 23.27 39.10
C LEU A 88 23.81 24.34 39.19
N LEU A 89 24.46 24.66 38.07
CA LEU A 89 25.56 25.63 38.01
C LEU A 89 25.09 27.07 37.72
N GLY A 90 23.79 27.32 37.62
CA GLY A 90 23.24 28.63 37.24
C GLY A 90 23.59 29.10 35.82
N LYS A 91 24.05 28.20 34.93
CA LYS A 91 24.43 28.54 33.55
C LYS A 91 23.23 28.48 32.62
N ALA A 92 23.07 29.48 31.76
CA ALA A 92 22.08 29.46 30.68
C ALA A 92 22.37 28.29 29.72
N TYR A 93 21.32 27.54 29.36
CA TYR A 93 21.41 26.46 28.37
C TYR A 93 20.97 26.97 27.00
N THR A 94 21.89 27.02 26.04
CA THR A 94 21.56 27.32 24.64
C THR A 94 21.17 26.03 23.92
N GLN A 95 19.92 25.94 23.47
CA GLN A 95 19.44 24.77 22.74
C GLN A 95 19.95 24.79 21.29
N LYS A 96 20.75 23.79 20.92
CA LYS A 96 21.15 23.57 19.53
C LYS A 96 19.99 22.91 18.75
N VAL A 97 19.18 23.72 18.07
CA VAL A 97 17.93 23.31 17.39
C VAL A 97 18.18 22.34 16.21
N ASN A 98 19.36 22.44 15.59
CA ASN A 98 19.67 21.80 14.31
C ASN A 98 19.66 20.24 14.32
N TYR A 99 19.94 19.59 15.45
CA TYR A 99 20.07 18.12 15.49
C TYR A 99 18.74 17.35 15.37
N ILE A 100 17.63 17.96 15.78
CA ILE A 100 16.31 17.29 15.73
C ILE A 100 15.81 17.25 14.30
N GLU A 101 15.95 18.36 13.57
CA GLU A 101 15.58 18.47 12.16
C GLU A 101 16.43 17.52 11.30
N GLU A 102 17.74 17.49 11.54
CA GLU A 102 18.64 16.58 10.83
C GLU A 102 18.28 15.11 11.07
N TYR A 103 17.95 14.74 12.32
CA TYR A 103 17.48 13.40 12.66
C TYR A 103 16.17 13.06 11.94
N LYS A 104 15.19 13.98 11.95
CA LYS A 104 13.90 13.78 11.29
C LYS A 104 14.09 13.54 9.79
N ARG A 105 14.84 14.41 9.11
CA ARG A 105 15.15 14.28 7.69
C ARG A 105 15.83 12.95 7.37
N LYS A 106 16.84 12.55 8.16
CA LYS A 106 17.51 11.26 7.99
C LYS A 106 16.56 10.08 8.18
N LEU A 107 15.65 10.16 9.14
CA LEU A 107 14.69 9.09 9.41
C LEU A 107 13.62 9.01 8.31
N GLU A 108 13.12 10.14 7.83
CA GLU A 108 12.15 10.25 6.73
C GLU A 108 12.70 9.59 5.46
N ASN A 109 13.93 9.92 5.06
CA ASN A 109 14.58 9.33 3.89
C ASN A 109 14.76 7.80 4.00
N LEU A 110 14.88 7.25 5.23
CA LEU A 110 15.00 5.80 5.46
C LEU A 110 13.65 5.05 5.47
N TRP A 111 12.54 5.76 5.60
CA TRP A 111 11.18 5.20 5.57
C TRP A 111 10.51 5.35 4.21
N ILE A 112 10.72 6.50 3.57
CA ILE A 112 10.16 6.86 2.27
C ILE A 112 11.38 7.10 1.39
N PRO A 113 11.90 6.06 0.70
CA PRO A 113 12.97 6.29 -0.26
C PRO A 113 12.45 7.24 -1.36
N ASP A 114 13.36 7.97 -1.98
CA ASP A 114 13.01 8.82 -3.12
C ASP A 114 12.19 8.00 -4.13
N VAL A 115 11.09 8.60 -4.60
CA VAL A 115 9.88 8.00 -5.21
C VAL A 115 10.14 7.25 -6.54
N GLN A 116 11.40 6.93 -6.84
CA GLN A 116 11.85 6.20 -8.02
C GLN A 116 11.23 4.80 -8.11
N SER A 117 10.87 4.17 -7.00
CA SER A 117 10.14 2.90 -7.03
C SER A 117 8.64 3.13 -7.27
N GLU A 118 8.14 2.59 -8.38
CA GLU A 118 6.71 2.65 -8.71
C GLU A 118 5.90 1.94 -7.62
N ILE A 119 4.99 2.66 -6.95
CA ILE A 119 4.07 2.12 -5.93
C ILE A 119 3.37 0.84 -6.41
N LYS A 120 3.11 0.75 -7.73
CA LYS A 120 2.56 -0.41 -8.44
C LYS A 120 3.32 -1.70 -8.16
N GLN A 121 4.64 -1.64 -8.03
CA GLN A 121 5.57 -2.77 -7.86
C GLN A 121 5.99 -2.97 -6.39
N SER A 122 5.31 -2.33 -5.45
CA SER A 122 5.63 -2.50 -4.02
C SER A 122 5.38 -3.93 -3.52
N CYS A 123 4.42 -4.65 -4.13
CA CYS A 123 4.09 -6.05 -3.86
C CYS A 123 4.61 -6.98 -4.98
N SER A 124 4.61 -8.29 -4.73
CA SER A 124 5.01 -9.33 -5.69
C SER A 124 4.16 -9.35 -6.98
N ARG A 125 2.96 -8.77 -6.88
CA ARG A 125 1.97 -8.62 -7.95
C ARG A 125 1.62 -7.14 -8.11
N GLU A 126 1.40 -6.72 -9.34
CA GLU A 126 1.13 -5.33 -9.67
C GLU A 126 -0.16 -4.84 -9.01
N ILE A 127 -0.09 -3.70 -8.33
CA ILE A 127 -1.22 -3.03 -7.70
C ILE A 127 -1.97 -2.22 -8.74
N ILE A 128 -3.28 -2.45 -8.82
CA ILE A 128 -4.18 -1.74 -9.74
C ILE A 128 -5.27 -0.94 -9.05
N GLY A 129 -5.43 -1.09 -7.74
CA GLY A 129 -6.49 -0.41 -7.03
C GLY A 129 -6.58 -0.75 -5.55
N TRP A 130 -7.63 -0.26 -4.92
CA TRP A 130 -7.88 -0.44 -3.49
C TRP A 130 -9.37 -0.63 -3.19
N VAL A 131 -9.63 -1.39 -2.13
CA VAL A 131 -10.95 -1.60 -1.54
C VAL A 131 -11.26 -0.47 -0.56
N THR A 132 -12.41 0.17 -0.72
CA THR A 132 -12.88 1.21 0.21
C THR A 132 -13.77 0.64 1.30
N LYS A 133 -14.61 -0.34 0.95
CA LYS A 133 -15.48 -1.07 1.88
C LYS A 133 -15.47 -2.54 1.50
N GLY A 134 -15.26 -3.43 2.47
CA GLY A 134 -15.30 -4.86 2.25
C GLY A 134 -15.80 -5.56 3.50
N ASP A 135 -16.76 -6.47 3.33
CA ASP A 135 -17.34 -7.28 4.40
C ASP A 135 -18.19 -8.44 3.82
N PHE A 136 -18.80 -9.25 4.68
CA PHE A 136 -19.83 -10.20 4.29
C PHE A 136 -21.10 -9.49 3.84
N SER A 137 -21.56 -9.79 2.62
CA SER A 137 -22.84 -9.30 2.11
C SER A 137 -23.92 -10.33 2.38
N PHE A 138 -24.85 -10.01 3.28
CA PHE A 138 -26.04 -10.84 3.53
C PHE A 138 -26.94 -11.00 2.30
N SER A 139 -27.01 -9.98 1.43
CA SER A 139 -27.82 -10.04 0.20
C SER A 139 -27.26 -11.01 -0.84
N VAL A 140 -25.93 -11.16 -0.92
CA VAL A 140 -25.28 -12.09 -1.86
C VAL A 140 -24.95 -13.44 -1.20
N GLY A 141 -24.96 -13.50 0.13
CA GLY A 141 -24.53 -14.67 0.90
C GLY A 141 -23.03 -14.96 0.79
N LYS A 142 -22.23 -13.95 0.45
CA LYS A 142 -20.78 -14.07 0.21
C LYS A 142 -20.04 -12.81 0.65
N ASN A 143 -18.74 -12.95 0.86
CA ASN A 143 -17.87 -11.79 1.05
C ASN A 143 -17.81 -10.95 -0.22
N ALA A 144 -18.07 -9.66 -0.06
CA ALA A 144 -18.10 -8.70 -1.14
C ALA A 144 -17.31 -7.45 -0.76
N ALA A 145 -16.84 -6.72 -1.76
CA ALA A 145 -16.18 -5.45 -1.57
C ALA A 145 -16.55 -4.47 -2.66
N VAL A 146 -16.41 -3.18 -2.33
CA VAL A 146 -16.45 -2.08 -3.27
C VAL A 146 -15.11 -1.37 -3.20
N GLY A 147 -14.58 -1.03 -4.36
CA GLY A 147 -13.28 -0.38 -4.47
C GLY A 147 -13.15 0.39 -5.76
N TYR A 148 -11.95 0.87 -6.01
CA TYR A 148 -11.60 1.58 -7.23
C TYR A 148 -10.37 0.95 -7.85
N VAL A 149 -10.38 0.83 -9.17
CA VAL A 149 -9.23 0.35 -9.96
C VAL A 149 -8.84 1.39 -11.00
N ALA A 150 -7.57 1.47 -11.34
CA ALA A 150 -7.07 2.34 -12.39
C ALA A 150 -7.60 1.88 -13.76
N MET A 151 -8.09 2.83 -14.56
CA MET A 151 -8.63 2.58 -15.90
C MET A 151 -7.64 1.83 -16.80
N ALA A 152 -6.37 2.21 -16.74
CA ALA A 152 -5.28 1.61 -17.52
C ALA A 152 -5.06 0.11 -17.26
N SER A 153 -5.56 -0.42 -16.14
CA SER A 153 -5.44 -1.85 -15.81
C SER A 153 -6.54 -2.72 -16.40
N LEU A 154 -7.67 -2.14 -16.79
CA LEU A 154 -8.83 -2.87 -17.29
C LEU A 154 -8.54 -3.66 -18.59
N PRO A 155 -7.79 -3.15 -19.58
CA PRO A 155 -7.46 -3.92 -20.78
C PRO A 155 -6.70 -5.22 -20.46
N VAL A 156 -5.77 -5.18 -19.51
CA VAL A 156 -5.02 -6.36 -19.04
C VAL A 156 -5.99 -7.37 -18.42
N LEU A 157 -6.90 -6.90 -17.57
CA LEU A 157 -7.89 -7.73 -16.88
C LEU A 157 -8.90 -8.37 -17.84
N PHE A 158 -9.34 -7.65 -18.88
CA PHE A 158 -10.24 -8.17 -19.91
C PHE A 158 -9.56 -9.15 -20.87
N SER A 159 -8.25 -8.98 -21.08
CA SER A 159 -7.46 -9.87 -21.95
C SER A 159 -7.02 -11.15 -21.22
N SER A 160 -6.90 -11.11 -19.89
CA SER A 160 -6.53 -12.26 -19.06
C SER A 160 -7.55 -13.41 -19.15
N ARG A 161 -7.08 -14.65 -18.99
CA ARG A 161 -7.93 -15.85 -18.89
C ARG A 161 -7.60 -16.61 -17.61
N PRO A 162 -8.61 -16.98 -16.80
CA PRO A 162 -10.02 -16.55 -16.84
C PRO A 162 -10.19 -15.02 -16.70
N ARG A 163 -11.18 -14.47 -17.42
CA ARG A 163 -11.48 -13.04 -17.42
C ARG A 163 -12.00 -12.57 -16.06
N ASN A 164 -11.80 -11.28 -15.77
CA ASN A 164 -12.37 -10.60 -14.61
C ASN A 164 -12.01 -11.24 -13.26
N LYS A 165 -10.82 -11.86 -13.19
CA LYS A 165 -10.25 -12.34 -11.93
C LYS A 165 -9.18 -11.40 -11.46
N ILE A 166 -9.18 -11.16 -10.16
CA ILE A 166 -8.21 -10.33 -9.45
C ILE A 166 -7.84 -10.99 -8.14
N LEU A 167 -6.74 -10.52 -7.55
CA LEU A 167 -6.35 -10.87 -6.20
C LEU A 167 -6.60 -9.69 -5.27
N VAL A 168 -6.99 -9.98 -4.04
CA VAL A 168 -7.18 -8.98 -2.99
C VAL A 168 -6.31 -9.34 -1.80
N ARG A 169 -5.54 -8.36 -1.32
CA ARG A 169 -4.62 -8.52 -0.19
C ARG A 169 -5.00 -7.57 0.93
N ASN A 170 -5.22 -8.11 2.13
CA ASN A 170 -5.40 -7.31 3.33
C ASN A 170 -4.05 -6.70 3.79
N THR A 171 -4.09 -5.51 4.35
CA THR A 171 -2.92 -4.80 4.89
C THR A 171 -2.64 -5.08 6.37
N SER A 172 -3.60 -5.71 7.08
CA SER A 172 -3.58 -6.02 8.52
C SER A 172 -3.70 -7.51 8.81
#